data_AF-A0A379UZ13-F1
#
_entry.id   AF-A0A379UZ13-F1
#
_cell.length_a   1.000
_cell.length_b   1.000
_cell.length_c   1.000
_cell.angle_alpha   90.00
_cell.angle_beta   90.00
_cell.angle_gamma   90.00
#
_symmetry.space_group_name_H-M   'P 1'
#
loop_
_entity.id
_entity.type
_entity.pdbx_description
1 polymer ?
#
loop_
_entity_poly.entity_id
_entity_poly.type
_entity_poly.pdbx_seq_one_letter_code
_entity_poly.pdbx_strand_id
1 'polypeptide(L)'
;MSTDNSSALNLVMPGESAAKLAPWTVPSWQYGEFLNQIFDIWVRRDVDRVYVQMFDVALAAWTAQQPVLCVHSETCGHAFALESNGDLYNCDHFVYPEHLLGNIHQHSIKTLNNSERAIAFGEAKRETLTADCRRCDYRFACHGGCPKHRFAVSPSGHPAHNYLCAGYKHFFQHVTPYMNVWRELLAQGYPMASIMRWLAQDARKDTGAVSRNHLCPCGSGKKYKKCCGKA
;
A
#
# COMPACT_ATOMS: atom_id res chain seq x y z
N MET A 1 -7.62 19.33 40.13
CA MET A 1 -6.81 19.64 38.93
C MET A 1 -7.16 18.65 37.83
N SER A 2 -8.20 18.97 37.06
CA SER A 2 -8.43 18.40 35.74
C SER A 2 -8.39 19.61 34.81
N THR A 3 -7.24 19.85 34.21
CA THR A 3 -7.04 20.88 33.19
C THR A 3 -7.09 20.20 31.83
N ASP A 4 -8.15 19.44 31.56
CA ASP A 4 -8.33 18.86 30.23
C ASP A 4 -9.01 19.90 29.36
N ASN A 5 -8.18 20.68 28.68
CA ASN A 5 -8.58 21.68 27.69
C ASN A 5 -8.94 20.94 26.39
N SER A 6 -9.93 20.04 26.44
CA SER A 6 -10.32 19.24 25.29
C SER A 6 -11.05 20.14 24.30
N SER A 7 -10.30 20.74 23.36
CA SER A 7 -10.90 21.25 22.14
C SER A 7 -11.69 20.11 21.51
N ALA A 8 -13.01 20.23 21.43
CA ALA A 8 -13.85 19.22 20.80
C ALA A 8 -13.29 18.91 19.40
N LEU A 9 -13.01 17.63 19.12
CA LEU A 9 -12.59 17.20 17.80
C LEU A 9 -13.79 17.32 16.86
N ASN A 10 -13.65 18.13 15.81
CA ASN A 10 -14.67 18.24 14.77
C ASN A 10 -14.34 17.26 13.63
N LEU A 11 -15.36 16.57 13.12
CA LEU A 11 -15.23 15.75 11.92
C LEU A 11 -15.06 16.66 10.71
N VAL A 12 -14.02 16.39 9.92
CA VAL A 12 -13.68 17.15 8.71
C VAL A 12 -14.22 16.40 7.49
N MET A 13 -14.91 17.12 6.60
CA MET A 13 -15.51 16.53 5.41
C MET A 13 -14.42 16.06 4.42
N PRO A 14 -14.66 14.97 3.66
CA PRO A 14 -13.77 14.59 2.56
C PRO A 14 -13.61 15.76 1.58
N GLY A 15 -12.36 16.12 1.25
CA GLY A 15 -12.05 17.22 0.32
C GLY A 15 -11.72 18.56 0.99
N GLU A 16 -11.97 18.72 2.29
CA GLU A 16 -11.48 19.87 3.05
C GLU A 16 -9.98 19.72 3.37
N SER A 17 -9.20 20.75 3.04
CA SER A 17 -7.75 20.80 3.27
C SER A 17 -7.33 21.68 4.46
N ALA A 18 -8.28 22.43 5.03
CA ALA A 18 -8.04 23.41 6.11
C ALA A 18 -8.17 22.78 7.51
N ALA A 19 -7.58 21.61 7.73
CA ALA A 19 -7.62 20.92 9.01
C ALA A 19 -6.21 20.58 9.52
N LYS A 20 -6.05 20.57 10.84
CA LYS A 20 -4.84 20.06 11.50
C LYS A 20 -5.00 18.57 11.73
N LEU A 21 -3.97 17.81 11.38
CA LEU A 21 -3.91 16.38 11.69
C LEU A 21 -3.91 16.17 13.21
N ALA A 22 -4.48 15.05 13.64
CA ALA A 22 -4.47 14.68 15.04
C ALA A 22 -3.02 14.38 15.50
N PRO A 23 -2.67 14.60 16.79
CA PRO A 23 -1.33 14.32 17.31
C PRO A 23 -0.87 12.86 17.13
N TRP A 24 -1.81 11.91 17.03
CA TRP A 24 -1.54 10.49 16.81
C TRP A 24 -1.65 10.06 15.33
N THR A 25 -1.82 11.00 14.39
CA THR A 25 -1.82 10.67 12.97
C THR A 25 -0.46 10.11 12.57
N VAL A 26 -0.45 8.91 11.95
CA VAL A 26 0.76 8.27 11.44
C VAL A 26 1.33 9.09 10.28
N PRO A 27 2.57 9.59 10.36
CA PRO A 27 3.21 10.29 9.24
C PRO A 27 3.36 9.39 8.02
N SER A 28 3.10 9.95 6.84
CA SER A 28 3.17 9.26 5.54
C SER A 28 4.43 8.42 5.36
N TRP A 29 5.61 9.00 5.57
CA TRP A 29 6.88 8.29 5.43
C TRP A 29 7.03 7.14 6.44
N GLN A 30 6.64 7.36 7.69
CA GLN A 30 6.72 6.34 8.75
C GLN A 30 5.81 5.14 8.45
N TYR A 31 4.66 5.37 7.80
CA TYR A 31 3.81 4.28 7.34
C TYR A 31 4.52 3.40 6.29
N GLY A 32 5.20 4.01 5.32
CA GLY A 32 6.01 3.27 4.34
C GLY A 32 7.16 2.51 4.98
N GLU A 33 7.84 3.12 5.95
CA GLU A 33 8.95 2.51 6.69
C GLU A 33 8.48 1.30 7.51
N PHE A 34 7.33 1.42 8.17
CA PHE A 34 6.67 0.29 8.83
C PHE A 34 6.40 -0.87 7.85
N LEU A 35 5.83 -0.58 6.68
CA LEU A 35 5.56 -1.61 5.67
C LEU A 35 6.84 -2.31 5.20
N ASN A 36 7.93 -1.57 5.00
CA ASN A 36 9.22 -2.13 4.59
C ASN A 36 9.78 -3.09 5.63
N GLN A 37 9.78 -2.68 6.91
CA GLN A 37 10.30 -3.51 8.00
C GLN A 37 9.51 -4.82 8.14
N ILE A 38 8.18 -4.75 8.05
CA ILE A 38 7.33 -5.94 8.09
C ILE A 38 7.56 -6.81 6.85
N PHE A 39 7.68 -6.20 5.67
CA PHE A 39 7.93 -6.93 4.42
C PHE A 39 9.25 -7.71 4.47
N ASP A 40 10.31 -7.09 4.97
CA ASP A 40 11.63 -7.72 5.04
C ASP A 40 11.67 -8.97 5.91
N ILE A 41 10.92 -8.96 7.01
CA ILE A 41 10.78 -10.12 7.88
C ILE A 41 9.93 -11.18 7.17
N TRP A 42 8.77 -10.77 6.68
CA TRP A 42 7.76 -11.66 6.11
C TRP A 42 8.28 -12.41 4.87
N VAL A 43 8.89 -11.70 3.92
CA VAL A 43 9.31 -12.26 2.62
C VAL A 43 10.39 -13.33 2.76
N ARG A 44 11.05 -13.40 3.92
CA ARG A 44 12.12 -14.37 4.23
C ARG A 44 11.65 -15.56 5.06
N ARG A 45 10.47 -15.49 5.68
CA ARG A 45 10.07 -16.43 6.75
C ARG A 45 8.66 -16.99 6.62
N ASP A 46 7.73 -16.20 6.11
CA ASP A 46 6.31 -16.40 6.35
C ASP A 46 5.46 -16.44 5.07
N VAL A 47 6.08 -16.39 3.89
CA VAL A 47 5.39 -16.62 2.61
C VAL A 47 4.70 -17.99 2.64
N ASP A 48 3.43 -18.04 2.23
CA ASP A 48 2.50 -19.20 2.32
C ASP A 48 2.09 -19.63 3.74
N ARG A 49 2.40 -18.83 4.77
CA ARG A 49 2.04 -19.11 6.17
C ARG A 49 1.26 -17.98 6.82
N VAL A 50 1.66 -16.74 6.53
CA VAL A 50 0.99 -15.52 6.99
C VAL A 50 0.66 -14.69 5.76
N TYR A 51 -0.60 -14.25 5.65
CA TYR A 51 -1.05 -13.42 4.54
C TYR A 51 -1.17 -11.97 5.02
N VAL A 52 -0.38 -11.09 4.41
CA VAL A 52 -0.38 -9.66 4.72
C VAL A 52 -0.99 -8.95 3.53
N GLN A 53 -2.20 -8.41 3.73
CA GLN A 53 -3.05 -7.86 2.67
C GLN A 53 -2.33 -6.86 1.74
N MET A 54 -1.48 -5.98 2.29
CA MET A 54 -0.71 -5.02 1.48
C MET A 54 0.29 -5.71 0.52
N PHE A 55 0.87 -6.83 0.94
CA PHE A 55 1.86 -7.56 0.13
C PHE A 55 1.15 -8.38 -0.96
N ASP A 56 0.00 -8.96 -0.64
CA ASP A 56 -0.87 -9.62 -1.61
C ASP A 56 -1.35 -8.65 -2.68
N VAL A 57 -1.76 -7.44 -2.27
CA VAL A 57 -2.14 -6.36 -3.20
C VAL A 57 -0.97 -5.94 -4.10
N ALA A 58 0.23 -5.77 -3.53
CA ALA A 58 1.41 -5.43 -4.32
C ALA A 58 1.74 -6.53 -5.34
N LEU A 59 1.69 -7.81 -4.94
CA LEU A 59 1.95 -8.92 -5.84
C LEU A 59 0.88 -9.04 -6.94
N ALA A 60 -0.40 -8.82 -6.60
CA ALA A 60 -1.49 -8.79 -7.58
C ALA A 60 -1.22 -7.73 -8.67
N ALA A 61 -0.79 -6.53 -8.28
CA ALA A 61 -0.44 -5.47 -9.23
C ALA A 61 0.73 -5.87 -10.14
N TRP A 62 1.79 -6.50 -9.60
CA TRP A 62 2.94 -6.95 -10.38
C TRP A 62 2.65 -8.14 -11.31
N THR A 63 1.58 -8.89 -11.03
CA THR A 63 1.13 -10.04 -11.83
C THR A 63 -0.11 -9.72 -12.69
N ALA A 64 -0.43 -8.42 -12.84
CA ALA A 64 -1.58 -7.91 -13.59
C ALA A 64 -2.93 -8.55 -13.19
N GLN A 65 -3.04 -8.96 -11.93
CA GLN A 65 -4.26 -9.44 -11.31
C GLN A 65 -5.07 -8.28 -10.75
N GLN A 66 -6.37 -8.51 -10.60
CA GLN A 66 -7.24 -7.52 -9.96
C GLN A 66 -6.86 -7.37 -8.48
N PRO A 67 -6.69 -6.13 -7.98
CA PRO A 67 -6.38 -5.92 -6.58
C PRO A 67 -7.58 -6.27 -5.70
N VAL A 68 -7.32 -6.94 -4.57
CA VAL A 68 -8.33 -7.35 -3.59
C VAL A 68 -8.86 -6.18 -2.73
N LEU A 69 -8.18 -5.04 -2.77
CA LEU A 69 -8.56 -3.84 -2.02
C LEU A 69 -8.95 -2.69 -2.94
N CYS A 70 -10.12 -2.11 -2.70
CA CYS A 70 -10.61 -0.95 -3.45
C CYS A 70 -9.68 0.26 -3.36
N VAL A 71 -8.86 0.36 -2.31
CA VAL A 71 -7.84 1.41 -2.12
C VAL A 71 -6.79 1.37 -3.24
N HIS A 72 -6.50 0.18 -3.77
CA HIS A 72 -5.50 -0.07 -4.79
C HIS A 72 -6.08 -0.44 -6.16
N SER A 73 -7.41 -0.48 -6.31
CA SER A 73 -8.10 -0.62 -7.60
C SER A 73 -8.09 0.67 -8.42
N GLU A 74 -8.36 0.62 -9.73
CA GLU A 74 -8.46 1.84 -10.52
C GLU A 74 -9.68 2.71 -10.14
N THR A 75 -10.82 2.06 -9.89
CA THR A 75 -12.08 2.68 -9.45
C THR A 75 -12.52 2.12 -8.09
N CYS A 76 -13.53 2.70 -7.45
CA CYS A 76 -14.05 2.23 -6.16
C CYS A 76 -15.59 2.32 -6.08
N GLY A 77 -16.17 2.21 -4.87
CA GLY A 77 -17.59 2.50 -4.64
C GLY A 77 -18.55 1.30 -4.63
N HIS A 78 -18.02 0.08 -4.60
CA HIS A 78 -18.80 -1.16 -4.58
C HIS A 78 -18.82 -1.86 -3.22
N ALA A 79 -18.09 -1.31 -2.23
CA ALA A 79 -18.09 -1.79 -0.85
C ALA A 79 -19.12 -0.99 -0.04
N PHE A 80 -20.40 -1.29 -0.29
CA PHE A 80 -21.50 -0.50 0.25
C PHE A 80 -21.49 -0.44 1.77
N ALA A 81 -21.77 0.75 2.30
CA ALA A 81 -22.22 0.92 3.68
C ALA A 81 -23.76 0.94 3.68
N LEU A 82 -24.34 0.00 4.42
CA LEU A 82 -25.77 -0.09 4.66
C LEU A 82 -26.04 0.24 6.13
N GLU A 83 -26.71 1.36 6.35
CA GLU A 83 -27.09 1.78 7.68
C GLU A 83 -28.33 1.04 8.20
N SER A 84 -28.51 1.03 9.52
CA SER A 84 -29.58 0.29 10.19
C SER A 84 -31.01 0.71 9.78
N ASN A 85 -31.18 1.93 9.26
CA ASN A 85 -32.44 2.46 8.73
C ASN A 85 -32.70 2.09 7.26
N GLY A 86 -31.79 1.34 6.63
CA GLY A 86 -31.87 0.95 5.22
C GLY A 86 -31.16 1.92 4.26
N ASP A 87 -30.56 3.00 4.72
CA ASP A 87 -29.83 3.92 3.86
C ASP A 87 -28.56 3.29 3.32
N LEU A 88 -28.31 3.47 2.02
CA LEU A 88 -27.19 2.88 1.30
C LEU A 88 -26.24 3.97 0.79
N TYR A 89 -24.94 3.75 1.00
CA TYR A 89 -23.85 4.61 0.56
C TYR A 89 -22.79 3.77 -0.17
N ASN A 90 -22.09 4.34 -1.15
CA ASN A 90 -21.05 3.61 -1.93
C ASN A 90 -19.87 3.07 -1.10
N CYS A 91 -19.62 3.67 0.07
CA CYS A 91 -18.44 3.39 0.89
C CYS A 91 -18.69 3.87 2.34
N ASP A 92 -18.18 3.11 3.31
CA ASP A 92 -18.13 3.44 4.72
C ASP A 92 -17.36 4.75 5.04
N HIS A 93 -16.39 5.12 4.21
CA HIS A 93 -15.67 6.40 4.34
C HIS A 93 -16.46 7.63 3.86
N PHE A 94 -17.62 7.43 3.23
CA PHE A 94 -18.45 8.47 2.63
C PHE A 94 -19.92 8.36 3.08
N VAL A 95 -20.15 8.08 4.37
CA VAL A 95 -21.49 8.09 4.98
C VAL A 95 -21.86 9.52 5.40
N TYR A 96 -22.13 10.34 4.38
CA TYR A 96 -22.58 11.73 4.53
C TYR A 96 -23.84 11.97 3.67
N PRO A 97 -24.73 12.91 4.02
CA PRO A 97 -25.95 13.17 3.24
C PRO A 97 -25.69 13.37 1.74
N GLU A 98 -24.58 14.02 1.38
CA GLU A 98 -24.13 14.28 0.00
C GLU A 98 -23.65 13.03 -0.74
N HIS A 99 -23.65 11.87 -0.09
CA HIS A 99 -23.28 10.58 -0.65
C HIS A 99 -24.36 9.49 -0.48
N LEU A 100 -25.54 9.83 0.08
CA LEU A 100 -26.67 8.90 0.16
C LEU A 100 -27.13 8.48 -1.23
N LEU A 101 -27.04 7.19 -1.55
CA LEU A 101 -27.54 6.65 -2.82
C LEU A 101 -29.05 6.47 -2.82
N GLY A 102 -29.62 6.10 -1.67
CA GLY A 102 -31.05 5.84 -1.49
C GLY A 102 -31.28 4.86 -0.35
N ASN A 103 -32.50 4.36 -0.23
CA ASN A 103 -32.89 3.44 0.84
C ASN A 103 -33.35 2.08 0.26
N ILE A 104 -32.89 0.98 0.86
CA ILE A 104 -33.15 -0.39 0.36
C ILE A 104 -34.61 -0.83 0.51
N HIS A 105 -35.40 -0.14 1.34
CA HIS A 105 -36.84 -0.39 1.45
C HIS A 105 -37.63 0.18 0.26
N GLN A 106 -37.01 1.03 -0.56
CA GLN A 106 -37.62 1.70 -1.71
C GLN A 106 -37.04 1.22 -3.05
N HIS A 107 -35.74 0.92 -3.08
CA HIS A 107 -35.03 0.53 -4.29
C HIS A 107 -34.15 -0.70 -4.04
N SER A 108 -33.99 -1.56 -5.06
CA SER A 108 -33.04 -2.67 -4.97
C SER A 108 -31.59 -2.15 -4.93
N ILE A 109 -30.70 -2.85 -4.23
CA ILE A 109 -29.25 -2.55 -4.25
C ILE A 109 -28.71 -2.55 -5.69
N LYS A 110 -29.20 -3.45 -6.55
CA LYS A 110 -28.83 -3.48 -7.97
C LYS A 110 -29.17 -2.15 -8.67
N THR A 111 -30.36 -1.61 -8.43
CA THR A 111 -30.78 -0.31 -8.99
C THR A 111 -29.87 0.81 -8.48
N LEU A 112 -29.62 0.86 -7.17
CA LEU A 112 -28.79 1.90 -6.55
C LEU A 112 -27.33 1.84 -7.03
N ASN A 113 -26.76 0.64 -7.16
CA ASN A 113 -25.41 0.41 -7.65
C ASN A 113 -25.20 0.88 -9.09
N ASN A 114 -26.23 0.75 -9.93
CA ASN A 114 -26.16 1.12 -11.35
C ASN A 114 -26.69 2.55 -11.60
N SER A 115 -26.89 3.35 -10.55
CA SER A 115 -27.25 4.76 -10.70
C SER A 115 -26.08 5.58 -11.22
N GLU A 116 -26.37 6.68 -11.93
CA GLU A 116 -25.36 7.61 -12.43
C GLU A 116 -24.45 8.14 -11.31
N ARG A 117 -25.03 8.37 -10.12
CA ARG A 117 -24.29 8.85 -8.94
C ARG A 117 -23.29 7.81 -8.42
N ALA A 118 -23.68 6.54 -8.36
CA ALA A 118 -22.80 5.46 -7.93
C ALA A 118 -21.63 5.26 -8.92
N ILE A 119 -21.92 5.30 -10.23
CA ILE A 119 -20.90 5.20 -11.28
C ILE A 119 -19.94 6.39 -11.20
N ALA A 120 -20.46 7.62 -11.12
CA ALA A 120 -19.65 8.83 -11.03
C ALA A 120 -18.75 8.83 -9.78
N PHE A 121 -19.25 8.35 -8.64
CA PHE A 121 -18.44 8.19 -7.42
C PHE A 121 -17.25 7.25 -7.65
N GLY A 122 -17.47 6.11 -8.31
CA GLY A 122 -16.42 5.12 -8.57
C GLY A 122 -15.37 5.62 -9.56
N GLU A 123 -15.80 6.22 -10.67
CA GLU A 123 -14.93 6.74 -11.72
C GLU A 123 -14.11 7.96 -11.27
N ALA A 124 -14.67 8.77 -10.37
CA ALA A 124 -13.97 9.93 -9.80
C ALA A 124 -12.61 9.57 -9.19
N LYS A 125 -12.44 8.34 -8.65
CA LYS A 125 -11.15 7.87 -8.15
C LYS A 125 -10.04 7.96 -9.20
N ARG A 126 -10.31 7.54 -10.43
CA ARG A 126 -9.37 7.58 -11.56
C ARG A 126 -9.28 8.98 -12.14
N GLU A 127 -10.42 9.62 -12.34
CA GLU A 127 -10.52 10.87 -13.10
C GLU A 127 -9.90 12.06 -12.36
N THR A 128 -10.02 12.09 -11.03
CA THR A 128 -9.52 13.19 -10.18
C THR A 128 -8.05 13.03 -9.76
N LEU A 129 -7.31 12.08 -10.34
CA LEU A 129 -5.88 11.93 -10.04
C LEU A 129 -5.09 13.19 -10.41
N THR A 130 -4.24 13.65 -9.49
CA THR A 130 -3.27 14.73 -9.74
C THR A 130 -2.32 14.38 -10.90
N ALA A 131 -1.74 15.39 -11.55
CA ALA A 131 -0.75 15.19 -12.61
C ALA A 131 0.47 14.37 -12.14
N ASP A 132 0.89 14.55 -10.88
CA ASP A 132 1.92 13.72 -10.23
C ASP A 132 1.56 12.24 -10.20
N CYS A 133 0.32 11.90 -9.80
CA CYS A 133 -0.14 10.52 -9.75
C CYS A 133 -0.23 9.90 -11.15
N ARG A 134 -0.69 10.67 -12.15
CA ARG A 134 -0.86 10.17 -13.53
C ARG A 134 0.47 9.77 -14.18
N ARG A 135 1.57 10.45 -13.84
CA ARG A 135 2.93 10.18 -14.33
C ARG A 135 3.77 9.27 -13.42
N CYS A 136 3.21 8.80 -12.30
CA CYS A 136 3.96 8.02 -11.32
C CYS A 136 4.19 6.58 -11.79
N ASP A 137 5.43 6.10 -11.69
CA ASP A 137 5.81 4.72 -12.05
C ASP A 137 5.04 3.65 -11.27
N TYR A 138 4.54 3.99 -10.08
CA TYR A 138 3.76 3.09 -9.22
C TYR A 138 2.26 3.26 -9.34
N ARG A 139 1.76 4.02 -10.33
CA ARG A 139 0.31 4.22 -10.54
C ARG A 139 -0.41 2.88 -10.71
N PHE A 140 0.17 1.91 -11.41
CA PHE A 140 -0.43 0.60 -11.65
C PHE A 140 -0.68 -0.24 -10.38
N ALA A 141 0.00 0.07 -9.27
CA ALA A 141 -0.19 -0.60 -7.99
C ALA A 141 -0.91 0.27 -6.96
N CYS A 142 -0.78 1.59 -7.08
CA CYS A 142 -1.32 2.55 -6.12
C CYS A 142 -2.70 3.10 -6.54
N HIS A 143 -2.88 3.43 -7.81
CA HIS A 143 -4.05 4.13 -8.36
C HIS A 143 -4.48 5.38 -7.56
N GLY A 144 -3.50 6.07 -6.95
CA GLY A 144 -3.71 7.25 -6.13
C GLY A 144 -4.34 7.00 -4.75
N GLY A 145 -4.40 5.73 -4.31
CA GLY A 145 -4.97 5.31 -3.03
C GLY A 145 -6.44 5.70 -2.84
N CYS A 146 -6.93 5.60 -1.61
CA CYS A 146 -8.31 5.93 -1.25
C CYS A 146 -8.59 7.43 -1.43
N PRO A 147 -9.70 7.83 -2.11
CA PRO A 147 -10.12 9.23 -2.19
C PRO A 147 -10.29 9.93 -0.83
N LYS A 148 -10.71 9.21 0.23
CA LYS A 148 -10.82 9.78 1.58
C LYS A 148 -9.49 10.32 2.13
N HIS A 149 -8.36 9.79 1.66
CA HIS A 149 -7.02 10.24 2.07
C HIS A 149 -6.45 11.33 1.15
N ARG A 150 -7.22 11.84 0.19
CA ARG A 150 -6.77 12.86 -0.78
C ARG A 150 -6.97 14.29 -0.27
N PHE A 151 -6.35 14.61 0.86
CA PHE A 151 -6.42 15.93 1.48
C PHE A 151 -5.06 16.65 1.52
N ALA A 152 -3.99 16.02 1.01
CA ALA A 152 -2.66 16.63 0.95
C ALA A 152 -2.44 17.42 -0.35
N VAL A 153 -1.33 18.15 -0.40
CA VAL A 153 -0.83 18.84 -1.59
C VAL A 153 0.26 17.97 -2.25
N SER A 154 0.22 17.86 -3.56
CA SER A 154 1.17 17.08 -4.35
C SER A 154 2.55 17.77 -4.43
N PRO A 155 3.62 17.05 -4.81
CA PRO A 155 4.94 17.66 -5.00
C PRO A 155 4.96 18.83 -6.00
N SER A 156 4.09 18.80 -7.01
CA SER A 156 3.93 19.92 -7.96
C SER A 156 2.90 20.98 -7.53
N GLY A 157 2.43 20.95 -6.28
CA GLY A 157 1.58 22.00 -5.70
C GLY A 157 0.09 21.83 -5.96
N HIS A 158 -0.37 20.70 -6.48
CA HIS A 158 -1.80 20.47 -6.73
C HIS A 158 -2.51 19.90 -5.49
N PRO A 159 -3.72 20.38 -5.14
CA PRO A 159 -4.49 19.82 -4.04
C PRO A 159 -5.02 18.42 -4.38
N ALA A 160 -5.78 17.83 -3.45
CA ALA A 160 -6.40 16.51 -3.60
C ALA A 160 -5.38 15.37 -3.85
N HIS A 161 -4.21 15.47 -3.23
CA HIS A 161 -3.18 14.45 -3.28
C HIS A 161 -3.30 13.50 -2.10
N ASN A 162 -2.92 12.23 -2.30
CA ASN A 162 -3.00 11.24 -1.24
C ASN A 162 -1.98 11.54 -0.13
N TYR A 163 -2.45 11.67 1.11
CA TYR A 163 -1.60 11.91 2.28
C TYR A 163 -0.52 10.84 2.45
N LEU A 164 -0.84 9.58 2.19
CA LEU A 164 0.08 8.44 2.29
C LEU A 164 0.97 8.25 1.05
N CYS A 165 0.96 9.18 0.08
CA CYS A 165 1.71 9.00 -1.17
C CYS A 165 3.21 8.77 -0.96
N ALA A 166 3.85 9.51 -0.05
CA ALA A 166 5.28 9.35 0.21
C ALA A 166 5.58 7.96 0.80
N GLY A 167 4.75 7.49 1.75
CA GLY A 167 4.85 6.15 2.32
C GLY A 167 4.64 5.04 1.28
N TYR A 168 3.60 5.14 0.46
CA TYR A 168 3.36 4.17 -0.62
C TYR A 168 4.51 4.13 -1.62
N LYS A 169 5.04 5.28 -2.02
CA LYS A 169 6.17 5.34 -2.95
C LYS A 169 7.41 4.70 -2.33
N HIS A 170 7.72 5.00 -1.06
CA HIS A 170 8.82 4.38 -0.32
C HIS A 170 8.68 2.86 -0.26
N PHE A 171 7.48 2.37 0.04
CA PHE A 171 7.19 0.95 0.09
C PHE A 171 7.32 0.26 -1.28
N PHE A 172 6.66 0.80 -2.31
CA PHE A 172 6.71 0.19 -3.65
C PHE A 172 8.12 0.20 -4.24
N GLN A 173 8.91 1.24 -3.98
CA GLN A 173 10.32 1.28 -4.35
C GLN A 173 11.11 0.14 -3.68
N HIS A 174 10.93 -0.06 -2.38
CA HIS A 174 11.60 -1.11 -1.62
C HIS A 174 11.26 -2.52 -2.12
N VAL A 175 9.98 -2.79 -2.40
CA VAL A 175 9.55 -4.15 -2.80
C VAL A 175 9.75 -4.44 -4.29
N THR A 176 9.96 -3.43 -5.13
CA THR A 176 10.15 -3.58 -6.59
C THR A 176 11.10 -4.73 -7.00
N PRO A 177 12.34 -4.83 -6.49
CA PRO A 177 13.26 -5.91 -6.89
C PRO A 177 12.71 -7.29 -6.55
N TYR A 178 12.09 -7.44 -5.37
CA TYR A 178 11.48 -8.69 -4.93
C TYR A 178 10.29 -9.07 -5.81
N MET A 179 9.40 -8.11 -6.09
CA MET A 179 8.20 -8.34 -6.89
C MET A 179 8.54 -8.69 -8.35
N ASN A 180 9.59 -8.11 -8.92
CA ASN A 180 10.06 -8.46 -10.26
C ASN A 180 10.52 -9.91 -10.36
N VAL A 181 11.29 -10.38 -9.37
CA VAL A 181 11.70 -11.79 -9.27
C VAL A 181 10.50 -12.69 -9.02
N TRP A 182 9.61 -12.28 -8.12
CA TRP A 182 8.43 -13.07 -7.77
C TRP A 182 7.51 -13.27 -8.98
N ARG A 183 7.27 -12.20 -9.75
CA ARG A 183 6.54 -12.27 -11.02
C ARG A 183 7.15 -13.30 -11.98
N GLU A 184 8.47 -13.30 -12.12
CA GLU A 184 9.18 -14.25 -13.00
C GLU A 184 9.03 -15.69 -12.51
N LEU A 185 9.20 -15.93 -11.20
CA LEU A 185 9.02 -17.25 -10.60
C LEU A 185 7.60 -17.79 -10.85
N LEU A 186 6.58 -16.95 -10.65
CA LEU A 186 5.18 -17.34 -10.87
C LEU A 186 4.89 -17.59 -12.35
N ALA A 187 5.44 -16.77 -13.25
CA ALA A 187 5.30 -16.97 -14.69
C ALA A 187 5.89 -18.31 -15.17
N GLN A 188 6.92 -18.81 -14.48
CA GLN A 188 7.53 -20.12 -14.72
C GLN A 188 6.81 -21.28 -13.98
N GLY A 189 5.72 -21.01 -13.26
CA GLY A 189 4.95 -22.03 -12.54
C GLY A 189 5.56 -22.46 -11.19
N TYR A 190 6.52 -21.71 -10.66
CA TYR A 190 7.04 -21.98 -9.31
C TYR A 190 6.02 -21.59 -8.23
N PRO A 191 5.97 -22.31 -7.09
CA PRO A 191 5.16 -21.91 -5.94
C PRO A 191 5.56 -20.55 -5.37
N MET A 192 4.60 -19.86 -4.74
CA MET A 192 4.76 -18.57 -4.06
C MET A 192 5.97 -18.52 -3.12
N ALA A 193 6.14 -19.52 -2.25
CA ALA A 193 7.30 -19.65 -1.35
C ALA A 193 8.67 -19.74 -2.04
N SER A 194 8.76 -19.87 -3.38
CA SER A 194 10.03 -19.95 -4.09
C SER A 194 10.87 -18.67 -3.99
N ILE A 195 10.26 -17.51 -3.73
CA ILE A 195 10.98 -16.27 -3.45
C ILE A 195 11.91 -16.41 -2.22
N MET A 196 11.51 -17.15 -1.18
CA MET A 196 12.34 -17.38 0.00
C MET A 196 13.61 -18.16 -0.34
N ARG A 197 13.51 -19.15 -1.23
CA ARG A 197 14.67 -19.91 -1.71
C ARG A 197 15.60 -19.05 -2.56
N TRP A 198 15.05 -18.21 -3.43
CA TRP A 198 15.82 -17.27 -4.23
C TRP A 198 16.60 -16.30 -3.33
N LEU A 199 15.94 -15.71 -2.33
CA LEU A 199 16.57 -14.80 -1.36
C LEU A 199 17.68 -15.47 -0.55
N ALA A 200 17.49 -16.71 -0.13
CA ALA A 200 18.51 -17.47 0.59
C ALA A 200 19.75 -17.76 -0.27
N GLN A 201 19.59 -17.88 -1.59
CA GLN A 201 20.71 -18.06 -2.53
C GLN A 201 21.41 -16.73 -2.86
N ASP A 202 20.64 -15.65 -3.01
CA ASP A 202 21.16 -14.32 -3.28
C ASP A 202 22.02 -13.79 -2.12
N ALA A 203 21.53 -13.94 -0.88
CA ALA A 203 22.30 -13.61 0.32
C ALA A 203 23.64 -14.38 0.39
N ARG A 204 23.68 -15.64 -0.06
CA ARG A 204 24.92 -16.43 -0.12
C ARG A 204 25.92 -15.88 -1.15
N LYS A 205 25.44 -15.32 -2.27
CA LYS A 205 26.29 -14.68 -3.28
C LYS A 205 26.91 -13.38 -2.75
N ASP A 206 26.13 -12.58 -2.03
CA ASP A 206 26.59 -11.33 -1.42
C ASP A 206 27.56 -11.55 -0.24
N THR A 207 27.35 -12.61 0.54
CA THR A 207 28.35 -13.05 1.55
C THR A 207 29.59 -13.71 0.94
N GLY A 208 29.77 -13.58 -0.39
CA GLY A 208 30.75 -14.22 -1.25
C GLY A 208 31.84 -14.92 -0.45
N ALA A 209 31.72 -16.25 -0.34
CA ALA A 209 32.67 -17.10 0.39
C ALA A 209 34.07 -16.53 0.21
N VAL A 210 34.63 -15.97 1.29
CA VAL A 210 35.87 -15.20 1.20
C VAL A 210 36.89 -16.05 0.46
N SER A 211 37.29 -15.59 -0.72
CA SER A 211 38.21 -16.34 -1.56
C SER A 211 39.41 -16.74 -0.71
N ARG A 212 39.84 -18.00 -0.80
CA ARG A 212 40.97 -18.55 -0.02
C ARG A 212 42.20 -17.64 -0.06
N ASN A 213 42.38 -16.87 -1.15
CA ASN A 213 43.51 -15.96 -1.35
C ASN A 213 43.24 -14.47 -1.01
N HIS A 214 42.01 -14.07 -0.72
CA HIS A 214 41.66 -12.70 -0.28
C HIS A 214 42.12 -12.43 1.15
N LEU A 215 42.24 -11.14 1.52
CA LEU A 215 42.50 -10.73 2.90
C LEU A 215 41.36 -11.16 3.82
N CYS A 216 41.71 -11.63 5.02
CA CYS A 216 40.76 -12.15 5.99
C CYS A 216 39.91 -11.01 6.60
N PRO A 217 38.58 -11.16 6.68
CA PRO A 217 37.69 -10.09 7.17
C PRO A 217 37.90 -9.70 8.64
N CYS A 218 38.60 -10.52 9.43
CA CYS A 218 38.91 -10.23 10.83
C CYS A 218 39.99 -9.13 11.03
N GLY A 219 40.47 -8.51 9.95
CA GLY A 219 41.46 -7.43 10.02
C GLY A 219 42.90 -7.88 10.28
N SER A 220 43.19 -9.18 10.25
CA SER A 220 44.52 -9.72 10.58
C SER A 220 45.63 -9.45 9.55
N GLY A 221 45.29 -8.86 8.40
CA GLY A 221 46.22 -8.67 7.27
C GLY A 221 46.67 -9.96 6.56
N LYS A 222 46.19 -11.14 6.98
CA LYS A 222 46.54 -12.45 6.41
C LYS A 222 45.52 -12.88 5.35
N LYS A 223 45.94 -13.71 4.38
CA LYS A 223 45.01 -14.38 3.44
C LYS A 223 44.03 -15.27 4.22
N TYR A 224 42.76 -15.34 3.81
CA TYR A 224 41.70 -16.08 4.49
C TYR A 224 42.08 -17.54 4.80
N LYS A 225 42.67 -18.26 3.83
CA LYS A 225 43.16 -19.64 4.02
C LYS A 225 44.28 -19.81 5.05
N LYS A 226 44.97 -18.73 5.43
CA LYS A 226 46.04 -18.71 6.43
C LYS A 226 45.57 -18.12 7.77
N CYS A 227 44.29 -17.76 7.89
CA CYS A 227 43.69 -17.16 9.07
C CYS A 227 42.39 -17.91 9.45
N CYS A 228 41.22 -17.26 9.42
CA CYS A 228 39.95 -17.84 9.84
C CYS A 228 39.45 -19.00 8.95
N GLY A 229 40.01 -19.17 7.75
CA GLY A 229 39.72 -20.27 6.84
C GLY A 229 40.67 -21.47 6.96
N LYS A 230 41.47 -21.57 8.03
CA LYS A 230 42.22 -22.80 8.36
C LYS A 230 41.25 -23.82 8.95
N ALA A 231 40.85 -24.80 8.14
CA ALA A 231 40.47 -26.11 8.65
C ALA A 231 41.76 -26.88 9.00
#